data_AF-A0A2A6HJD1-F1
#
_entry.id   AF-A0A2A6HJD1-F1
#
_cell.length_a   1.000
_cell.length_b   1.000
_cell.length_c   1.000
_cell.angle_alpha   90.00
_cell.angle_beta   90.00
_cell.angle_gamma   90.00
#
_symmetry.space_group_name_H-M   'P 1'
#
loop_
_entity.id
_entity.type
_entity.pdbx_description
1 polymer ?
#
loop_
_entity_poly.entity_id
_entity_poly.type
_entity_poly.pdbx_seq_one_letter_code
_entity_poly.pdbx_strand_id
1 'polypeptide(L)'
;MKLLDQRTWRYSFEFYDTRRNKPIGDINSLSAGQKAIIHLVLEAYGRGELKGGVVIIDEPEIHLHYQFQHEYLQVLRELNRTQNCQYILVTHSESLINSSTISSVRRFALDANGHTSIFSPTLSADEKSLIRILDNSRSTYAFFSKKVVLVEGDTDRYFFRALLQERHRLLEQEIAVLHVGGKRELPKWHSLFSSFGLRVYAISDFDYIVNLRYPADNGVLLRTAEQIAAFKQSHLDWEGHIDASAADGMFVLREGDLETYLDIRKDLSHVIEFCQNGLQLFLADDNSSKSREIRSIIDAIAE
;
A
#
# COMPACT_ATOMS: atom_id res chain seq x y z
N MET A 1 -44.62 -7.08 -6.07
CA MET A 1 -45.06 -6.70 -4.71
C MET A 1 -46.50 -7.16 -4.55
N LYS A 2 -46.80 -8.09 -3.64
CA LYS A 2 -48.19 -8.55 -3.41
C LYS A 2 -48.52 -8.36 -1.94
N LEU A 3 -49.60 -7.63 -1.67
CA LEU A 3 -50.10 -7.34 -0.34
C LEU A 3 -50.78 -8.60 0.22
N LEU A 4 -50.32 -9.12 1.36
CA LEU A 4 -50.81 -10.39 1.92
C LEU A 4 -51.60 -10.26 3.23
N ASP A 5 -51.60 -9.10 3.91
CA ASP A 5 -52.38 -8.91 5.14
C ASP A 5 -52.78 -7.44 5.35
N GLN A 6 -54.05 -7.22 5.74
CA GLN A 6 -54.68 -5.90 5.94
C GLN A 6 -54.97 -5.59 7.42
N ARG A 7 -54.68 -6.49 8.38
CA ARG A 7 -55.16 -6.32 9.77
C ARG A 7 -54.12 -5.89 10.80
N THR A 8 -52.84 -5.95 10.48
CA THR A 8 -51.78 -5.36 11.30
C THR A 8 -50.77 -4.74 10.34
N TRP A 9 -50.38 -3.49 10.57
CA TRP A 9 -49.34 -2.78 9.81
C TRP A 9 -47.94 -3.36 10.09
N ARG A 10 -47.80 -4.69 10.10
CA ARG A 10 -46.53 -5.41 10.11
C ARG A 10 -46.19 -5.72 8.66
N TYR A 11 -45.36 -4.89 8.08
CA TYR A 11 -44.71 -5.20 6.82
C TYR A 11 -43.58 -6.19 7.11
N SER A 12 -43.71 -7.43 6.63
CA SER A 12 -42.58 -8.34 6.49
C SER A 12 -42.07 -8.29 5.05
N PHE A 13 -40.78 -8.02 4.90
CA PHE A 13 -40.10 -8.14 3.61
C PHE A 13 -39.50 -9.54 3.51
N GLU A 14 -39.99 -10.33 2.57
CA GLU A 14 -39.46 -11.66 2.26
C GLU A 14 -38.93 -11.67 0.84
N PHE A 15 -37.71 -12.17 0.66
CA PHE A 15 -37.11 -12.34 -0.66
C PHE A 15 -37.54 -13.71 -1.22
N TYR A 16 -37.81 -13.80 -2.52
CA TYR A 16 -38.26 -15.05 -3.15
C TYR A 16 -37.29 -15.45 -4.26
N ASP A 17 -36.68 -16.63 -4.14
CA ASP A 17 -35.82 -17.19 -5.18
C ASP A 17 -36.70 -17.79 -6.28
N THR A 18 -36.87 -17.06 -7.38
CA THR A 18 -37.72 -17.46 -8.52
C THR A 18 -37.18 -18.67 -9.27
N ARG A 19 -35.87 -18.96 -9.22
CA ARG A 19 -35.29 -20.14 -9.89
C ARG A 19 -35.54 -21.41 -9.09
N ARG A 20 -35.44 -21.32 -7.77
CA ARG A 20 -35.65 -22.46 -6.86
C ARG A 20 -37.07 -22.56 -6.32
N ASN A 21 -37.93 -21.61 -6.68
CA ASN A 21 -39.32 -21.50 -6.25
C ASN A 21 -39.49 -21.64 -4.72
N LYS A 22 -38.65 -20.93 -3.96
CA LYS A 22 -38.68 -20.97 -2.50
C LYS A 22 -38.51 -19.58 -1.89
N PRO A 23 -39.17 -19.28 -0.76
CA PRO A 23 -38.85 -18.10 0.01
C PRO A 23 -37.39 -18.21 0.51
N ILE A 24 -36.66 -17.12 0.37
CA ILE A 24 -35.41 -16.91 1.08
C ILE A 24 -35.81 -16.64 2.53
N GLY A 25 -35.26 -17.45 3.45
CA GLY A 25 -35.56 -17.34 4.88
C GLY A 25 -35.00 -16.07 5.51
N ASP A 26 -34.57 -16.15 6.78
CA ASP A 26 -34.00 -15.00 7.49
C ASP A 26 -32.87 -14.34 6.66
N ILE A 27 -32.95 -13.02 6.47
CA ILE A 27 -31.92 -12.23 5.78
C ILE A 27 -30.53 -12.46 6.41
N ASN A 28 -30.47 -12.75 7.71
CA ASN A 28 -29.23 -13.06 8.40
C ASN A 28 -28.60 -14.38 7.95
N SER A 29 -29.41 -15.33 7.47
CA SER A 29 -28.99 -16.64 6.96
C SER A 29 -28.47 -16.61 5.52
N LEU A 30 -28.59 -15.45 4.86
CA LEU A 30 -28.09 -15.27 3.50
C LEU A 30 -26.58 -15.33 3.43
N SER A 31 -26.08 -15.85 2.32
CA SER A 31 -24.67 -15.76 2.01
C SER A 31 -24.26 -14.30 1.88
N ALA A 32 -22.97 -14.10 2.08
CA ALA A 32 -22.31 -12.84 2.04
C ALA A 32 -22.65 -12.01 0.77
N GLY A 33 -22.53 -12.63 -0.41
CA GLY A 33 -22.90 -12.00 -1.69
C GLY A 33 -24.41 -11.76 -1.86
N GLN A 34 -25.27 -12.59 -1.26
CA GLN A 34 -26.72 -12.37 -1.31
C GLN A 34 -27.13 -11.14 -0.52
N LYS A 35 -26.49 -10.88 0.63
CA LYS A 35 -26.71 -9.65 1.42
C LYS A 35 -26.31 -8.40 0.63
N ALA A 36 -25.17 -8.44 -0.06
CA ALA A 36 -24.72 -7.33 -0.90
C ALA A 36 -25.67 -7.06 -2.09
N ILE A 37 -26.18 -8.11 -2.75
CA ILE A 37 -27.19 -7.96 -3.82
C ILE A 37 -28.47 -7.33 -3.26
N ILE A 38 -28.91 -7.71 -2.07
CA ILE A 38 -30.07 -7.10 -1.43
C ILE A 38 -29.84 -5.62 -1.14
N HIS A 39 -28.66 -5.26 -0.65
CA HIS A 39 -28.29 -3.86 -0.44
C HIS A 39 -28.41 -3.06 -1.74
N LEU A 40 -27.84 -3.57 -2.84
CA LEU A 40 -27.96 -2.96 -4.17
C LEU A 40 -29.40 -2.85 -4.65
N VAL A 41 -30.24 -3.86 -4.40
CA VAL A 41 -31.67 -3.83 -4.77
C VAL A 41 -32.39 -2.75 -3.95
N LEU A 42 -32.23 -2.71 -2.64
CA LEU A 42 -32.85 -1.68 -1.81
C LEU A 42 -32.46 -0.28 -2.27
N GLU A 43 -31.19 -0.09 -2.63
CA GLU A 43 -30.67 1.16 -3.16
C GLU A 43 -31.26 1.52 -4.53
N ALA A 44 -31.31 0.54 -5.44
CA ALA A 44 -31.84 0.69 -6.80
C ALA A 44 -33.36 0.86 -6.86
N TYR A 45 -34.10 0.46 -5.82
CA TYR A 45 -35.55 0.59 -5.74
C TYR A 45 -36.01 1.67 -4.75
N GLY A 46 -35.14 2.14 -3.85
CA GLY A 46 -35.34 3.31 -2.99
C GLY A 46 -35.25 4.67 -3.72
N ARG A 47 -35.27 4.67 -5.07
CA ARG A 47 -35.01 5.85 -5.94
C ARG A 47 -35.88 7.07 -5.67
N GLY A 48 -37.08 6.89 -5.11
CA GLY A 48 -38.02 7.99 -4.86
C GLY A 48 -37.58 8.91 -3.73
N GLU A 49 -37.15 8.35 -2.60
CA GLU A 49 -36.78 9.12 -1.41
C GLU A 49 -35.30 9.50 -1.37
N LEU A 50 -34.44 8.77 -2.10
CA LEU A 50 -33.00 9.01 -2.09
C LEU A 50 -32.56 10.13 -3.04
N LYS A 51 -33.37 10.52 -4.03
CA LYS A 51 -32.94 11.43 -5.11
C LYS A 51 -32.46 12.79 -4.55
N GLY A 52 -31.22 13.18 -4.88
CA GLY A 52 -30.60 14.40 -4.37
C GLY A 52 -30.13 14.33 -2.91
N GLY A 53 -30.19 13.15 -2.29
CA GLY A 53 -29.81 12.93 -0.90
C GLY A 53 -28.32 12.60 -0.72
N VAL A 54 -27.96 12.30 0.53
CA VAL A 54 -26.63 11.81 0.92
C VAL A 54 -26.76 10.35 1.34
N VAL A 55 -25.94 9.49 0.75
CA VAL A 55 -25.88 8.05 1.03
C VAL A 55 -24.52 7.77 1.68
N ILE A 56 -24.55 7.27 2.91
CA ILE A 56 -23.36 6.86 3.65
C ILE A 56 -23.39 5.34 3.76
N ILE A 57 -22.34 4.68 3.30
CA ILE A 57 -22.20 3.23 3.37
C ILE A 57 -20.91 2.93 4.12
N ASP A 58 -21.07 2.25 5.24
CA ASP A 58 -19.97 1.80 6.08
C ASP A 58 -19.57 0.37 5.69
N GLU A 59 -18.29 0.19 5.42
CA GLU A 59 -17.64 -1.05 4.98
C GLU A 59 -18.43 -1.82 3.89
N PRO A 60 -18.63 -1.23 2.69
CA PRO A 60 -19.35 -1.90 1.59
C PRO A 60 -18.72 -3.23 1.15
N GLU A 61 -17.45 -3.45 1.48
CA GLU A 61 -16.71 -4.68 1.22
C GLU A 61 -17.08 -5.85 2.13
N ILE A 62 -17.69 -5.61 3.31
CA ILE A 62 -18.05 -6.69 4.22
C ILE A 62 -18.93 -7.63 3.41
N HIS A 63 -18.57 -8.91 3.42
CA HIS A 63 -19.29 -9.96 2.72
C HIS A 63 -19.15 -10.01 1.18
N LEU A 64 -18.32 -9.16 0.57
CA LEU A 64 -18.03 -9.20 -0.86
C LEU A 64 -16.65 -9.79 -1.15
N HIS A 65 -16.61 -10.77 -2.06
CA HIS A 65 -15.35 -11.23 -2.66
C HIS A 65 -14.67 -10.07 -3.38
N TYR A 66 -13.33 -10.00 -3.36
CA TYR A 66 -12.52 -8.91 -3.93
C TYR A 66 -12.95 -8.49 -5.35
N GLN A 67 -13.26 -9.47 -6.21
CA GLN A 67 -13.72 -9.21 -7.58
C GLN A 67 -15.04 -8.42 -7.63
N PHE A 68 -15.97 -8.70 -6.71
CA PHE A 68 -17.28 -8.05 -6.65
C PHE A 68 -17.21 -6.65 -6.03
N GLN A 69 -16.17 -6.31 -5.29
CA GLN A 69 -16.01 -4.97 -4.70
C GLN A 69 -15.81 -3.91 -5.81
N HIS A 70 -15.08 -4.24 -6.87
CA HIS A 70 -14.93 -3.38 -8.04
C HIS A 70 -16.24 -3.21 -8.81
N GLU A 71 -16.98 -4.31 -9.02
CA GLU A 71 -18.29 -4.29 -9.68
C GLU A 71 -19.31 -3.47 -8.87
N TYR A 72 -19.28 -3.59 -7.54
CA TYR A 72 -20.13 -2.83 -6.63
C TYR A 72 -20.00 -1.32 -6.86
N LEU A 73 -18.78 -0.78 -6.93
CA LEU A 73 -18.55 0.64 -7.24
C LEU A 73 -19.11 1.05 -8.61
N GLN A 74 -19.04 0.17 -9.61
CA GLN A 74 -19.59 0.47 -10.94
C GLN A 74 -21.11 0.54 -10.91
N VAL A 75 -21.75 -0.38 -10.16
CA VAL A 75 -23.21 -0.36 -9.96
C VAL A 75 -23.63 0.91 -9.23
N LEU A 76 -22.95 1.28 -8.13
CA LEU A 76 -23.22 2.53 -7.41
C LEU A 76 -23.13 3.76 -8.33
N ARG A 77 -22.07 3.82 -9.14
CA ARG A 77 -21.87 4.92 -10.11
C ARG A 77 -23.01 4.99 -11.11
N GLU A 78 -23.46 3.85 -11.64
CA GLU A 78 -24.55 3.81 -12.62
C GLU A 78 -25.90 4.20 -11.99
N LEU A 79 -26.20 3.71 -10.79
CA LEU A 79 -27.38 4.12 -10.04
C LEU A 79 -27.39 5.63 -9.79
N ASN A 80 -26.23 6.18 -9.42
CA ASN A 80 -26.09 7.59 -9.12
C ASN A 80 -26.33 8.52 -10.32
N ARG A 81 -26.16 8.05 -11.57
CA ARG A 81 -26.46 8.86 -12.77
C ARG A 81 -27.91 9.35 -12.81
N THR A 82 -28.81 8.61 -12.18
CA THR A 82 -30.25 8.92 -12.14
C THR A 82 -30.71 9.50 -10.81
N GLN A 83 -30.09 9.07 -9.71
CA GLN A 83 -30.46 9.50 -8.35
C GLN A 83 -29.80 10.83 -7.96
N ASN A 84 -28.66 11.19 -8.54
CA ASN A 84 -27.92 12.42 -8.23
C ASN A 84 -27.67 12.59 -6.72
N CYS A 85 -27.28 11.52 -6.05
CA CYS A 85 -26.91 11.48 -4.64
C CYS A 85 -25.42 11.76 -4.44
N GLN A 86 -25.08 12.25 -3.25
CA GLN A 86 -23.71 12.24 -2.76
C GLN A 86 -23.42 10.92 -2.04
N TYR A 87 -22.44 10.17 -2.51
CA TYR A 87 -22.00 8.93 -1.87
C TYR A 87 -20.77 9.17 -1.00
N ILE A 88 -20.85 8.73 0.25
CA ILE A 88 -19.74 8.69 1.20
C ILE A 88 -19.53 7.22 1.57
N LEU A 89 -18.41 6.66 1.17
CA LEU A 89 -18.03 5.29 1.49
C LEU A 89 -16.95 5.31 2.57
N VAL A 90 -17.16 4.57 3.65
CA VAL A 90 -16.14 4.30 4.67
C VAL A 90 -15.66 2.87 4.43
N THR A 91 -14.36 2.65 4.31
CA THR A 91 -13.82 1.36 3.87
C THR A 91 -12.41 1.13 4.39
N HIS A 92 -12.13 -0.13 4.70
CA HIS A 92 -10.78 -0.67 4.95
C HIS A 92 -10.26 -1.46 3.74
N SER A 93 -11.02 -1.53 2.65
CA SER A 93 -10.64 -2.26 1.44
C SER A 93 -9.80 -1.43 0.47
N GLU A 94 -8.59 -1.91 0.23
CA GLU A 94 -7.69 -1.40 -0.80
C GLU A 94 -8.20 -1.57 -2.23
N SER A 95 -9.12 -2.50 -2.46
CA SER A 95 -9.69 -2.77 -3.79
C SER A 95 -10.53 -1.59 -4.30
N LEU A 96 -11.05 -0.76 -3.39
CA LEU A 96 -11.84 0.42 -3.72
C LEU A 96 -10.96 1.62 -4.07
N ILE A 97 -9.64 1.54 -3.80
CA ILE A 97 -8.65 2.56 -4.12
C ILE A 97 -8.00 2.24 -5.47
N ASN A 98 -8.33 3.04 -6.49
CA ASN A 98 -7.74 2.93 -7.82
C ASN A 98 -7.58 4.31 -8.46
N SER A 99 -6.95 4.35 -9.64
CA SER A 99 -6.70 5.60 -10.36
C SER A 99 -7.95 6.45 -10.64
N SER A 100 -9.16 5.83 -10.67
CA SER A 100 -10.42 6.54 -10.89
C SER A 100 -11.08 7.06 -9.61
N THR A 101 -10.83 6.42 -8.45
CA THR A 101 -11.46 6.77 -7.16
C THR A 101 -10.55 7.64 -6.29
N ILE A 102 -9.23 7.54 -6.45
CA ILE A 102 -8.24 8.15 -5.56
C ILE A 102 -8.39 9.66 -5.39
N SER A 103 -8.85 10.40 -6.41
CA SER A 103 -9.08 11.84 -6.30
C SER A 103 -10.19 12.20 -5.31
N SER A 104 -11.08 11.25 -5.01
CA SER A 104 -12.16 11.38 -4.03
C SER A 104 -11.83 10.73 -2.68
N VAL A 105 -10.65 10.12 -2.53
CA VAL A 105 -10.24 9.48 -1.29
C VAL A 105 -9.87 10.54 -0.25
N ARG A 106 -10.28 10.26 0.99
CA ARG A 106 -9.88 10.99 2.19
C ARG A 106 -9.32 9.96 3.15
N ARG A 107 -8.03 10.04 3.45
CA ARG A 107 -7.40 9.14 4.40
C ARG A 107 -7.46 9.73 5.81
N PHE A 108 -7.95 8.95 6.75
CA PHE A 108 -7.98 9.29 8.16
C PHE A 108 -6.86 8.54 8.89
N ALA A 109 -6.12 9.24 9.75
CA ALA A 109 -5.07 8.66 10.58
C ALA A 109 -4.97 9.40 11.91
N LEU A 110 -4.43 8.76 12.95
CA LEU A 110 -4.13 9.41 14.22
C LEU A 110 -2.73 10.05 14.15
N ASP A 111 -2.61 11.28 14.65
CA ASP A 111 -1.34 11.94 14.88
C ASP A 111 -0.64 11.43 16.15
N ALA A 112 0.55 11.96 16.44
CA ALA A 112 1.33 11.57 17.64
C ALA A 112 0.62 11.88 18.97
N ASN A 113 -0.35 12.79 18.98
CA ASN A 113 -1.13 13.18 20.15
C ASN A 113 -2.47 12.43 20.24
N GLY A 114 -2.76 11.53 19.28
CA GLY A 114 -4.02 10.80 19.21
C GLY A 114 -5.18 11.60 18.59
N HIS A 115 -4.92 12.71 17.92
CA HIS A 115 -5.94 13.46 17.18
C HIS A 115 -6.09 12.94 15.75
N THR A 116 -7.30 13.05 15.20
CA THR A 116 -7.59 12.68 13.81
C THR A 116 -6.99 13.70 12.85
N SER A 117 -6.09 13.23 11.99
CA SER A 117 -5.59 13.93 10.81
C SER A 117 -6.25 13.39 9.55
N ILE A 118 -6.55 14.28 8.61
CA ILE A 118 -7.20 13.95 7.34
C ILE A 118 -6.28 14.36 6.18
N PHE A 119 -5.96 13.40 5.31
CA PHE A 119 -5.10 13.61 4.15
C PHE A 119 -5.89 13.45 2.86
N SER A 120 -5.80 14.48 2.00
CA SER A 120 -6.53 14.55 0.74
C SER A 120 -5.79 15.38 -0.32
N PRO A 121 -4.67 14.86 -0.83
CA PRO A 121 -3.83 15.59 -1.75
C PRO A 121 -4.53 15.85 -3.09
N THR A 122 -4.17 16.95 -3.73
CA THR A 122 -4.55 17.19 -5.13
C THR A 122 -3.51 16.52 -6.02
N LEU A 123 -3.92 15.48 -6.73
CA LEU A 123 -3.01 14.62 -7.49
C LEU A 123 -2.76 15.15 -8.91
N SER A 124 -1.50 15.24 -9.28
CA SER A 124 -1.01 15.46 -10.65
C SER A 124 -1.28 14.26 -11.57
N ALA A 125 -1.09 14.45 -12.88
CA ALA A 125 -1.22 13.37 -13.87
C ALA A 125 -0.19 12.23 -13.64
N ASP A 126 1.02 12.60 -13.21
CA ASP A 126 2.09 11.65 -12.93
C ASP A 126 1.76 10.80 -11.70
N GLU A 127 1.30 11.43 -10.62
CA GLU A 127 0.88 10.71 -9.40
C GLU A 127 -0.28 9.76 -9.68
N LYS A 128 -1.27 10.16 -10.49
CA LYS A 128 -2.35 9.25 -10.93
C LYS A 128 -1.82 8.06 -11.72
N SER A 129 -0.75 8.24 -12.48
CA SER A 129 -0.08 7.16 -13.20
C SER A 129 0.63 6.21 -12.24
N LEU A 130 1.31 6.72 -11.21
CA LEU A 130 1.89 5.90 -10.14
C LEU A 130 0.83 5.08 -9.39
N ILE A 131 -0.30 5.69 -9.05
CA ILE A 131 -1.42 4.97 -8.41
C ILE A 131 -1.97 3.86 -9.32
N ARG A 132 -2.00 4.08 -10.63
CA ARG A 132 -2.37 3.03 -11.60
C ARG A 132 -1.36 1.87 -11.63
N ILE A 133 -0.08 2.14 -11.40
CA ILE A 133 0.95 1.09 -11.23
C ILE A 133 0.69 0.30 -9.94
N LEU A 134 0.34 0.96 -8.84
CA LEU A 134 -0.02 0.27 -7.59
C LEU A 134 -1.24 -0.64 -7.76
N ASP A 135 -2.28 -0.12 -8.41
CA ASP A 135 -3.52 -0.86 -8.69
C ASP A 135 -3.23 -2.14 -9.51
N ASN A 136 -2.49 -1.99 -10.60
CA ASN A 136 -2.12 -3.13 -11.47
C ASN A 136 -1.20 -4.15 -10.76
N SER A 137 -0.34 -3.70 -9.86
CA SER A 137 0.56 -4.58 -9.09
C SER A 137 -0.06 -5.12 -7.80
N ARG A 138 -1.34 -4.79 -7.51
CA ARG A 138 -2.03 -5.11 -6.25
C ARG A 138 -1.24 -4.63 -5.01
N SER A 139 -0.66 -3.44 -5.12
CA SER A 139 0.14 -2.80 -4.08
C SER A 139 -0.56 -1.62 -3.42
N THR A 140 -1.87 -1.45 -3.64
CA THR A 140 -2.69 -0.40 -3.02
C THR A 140 -2.85 -0.59 -1.51
N TYR A 141 -2.58 -1.80 -0.99
CA TYR A 141 -2.48 -2.08 0.45
C TYR A 141 -1.54 -1.13 1.19
N ALA A 142 -0.52 -0.58 0.51
CA ALA A 142 0.41 0.37 1.11
C ALA A 142 -0.27 1.65 1.63
N PHE A 143 -1.44 2.02 1.10
CA PHE A 143 -2.23 3.13 1.63
C PHE A 143 -2.89 2.84 2.99
N PHE A 144 -2.87 1.59 3.46
CA PHE A 144 -3.42 1.18 4.76
C PHE A 144 -2.32 0.91 5.80
N SER A 145 -1.07 0.81 5.38
CA SER A 145 0.08 0.70 6.28
C SER A 145 0.33 2.01 7.04
N LYS A 146 1.05 1.92 8.16
CA LYS A 146 1.54 3.10 8.90
C LYS A 146 2.81 3.64 8.27
N LYS A 147 3.67 2.73 7.79
CA LYS A 147 4.97 3.03 7.20
C LYS A 147 5.06 2.40 5.80
N VAL A 148 5.76 3.06 4.89
CA VAL A 148 6.11 2.52 3.57
C VAL A 148 7.62 2.53 3.41
N VAL A 149 8.21 1.40 3.04
CA VAL A 149 9.62 1.26 2.69
C VAL A 149 9.71 1.08 1.18
N LEU A 150 10.36 2.03 0.52
CA LEU A 150 10.62 2.03 -0.91
C LEU A 150 12.00 1.42 -1.16
N VAL A 151 12.08 0.46 -2.06
CA VAL A 151 13.33 -0.20 -2.46
C VAL A 151 13.46 -0.17 -3.98
N GLU A 152 14.68 -0.34 -4.49
CA GLU A 152 14.93 -0.18 -5.93
C GLU A 152 14.32 -1.31 -6.77
N GLY A 153 14.53 -2.57 -6.36
CA GLY A 153 14.15 -3.76 -7.11
C GLY A 153 13.42 -4.85 -6.32
N ASP A 154 13.05 -5.92 -7.03
CA ASP A 154 12.35 -7.06 -6.45
C ASP A 154 13.23 -7.93 -5.53
N THR A 155 14.55 -7.99 -5.80
CA THR A 155 15.53 -8.65 -4.93
C THR A 155 15.55 -8.00 -3.56
N ASP A 156 15.66 -6.67 -3.52
CA ASP A 156 15.60 -5.87 -2.29
C ASP A 156 14.28 -6.07 -1.57
N ARG A 157 13.17 -6.00 -2.31
CA ARG A 157 11.83 -6.17 -1.74
C ARG A 157 11.69 -7.52 -1.05
N TYR A 158 12.17 -8.59 -1.68
CA TYR A 158 12.12 -9.93 -1.09
C TYR A 158 12.93 -9.98 0.20
N PHE A 159 14.18 -9.51 0.15
CA PHE A 159 15.08 -9.53 1.30
C PHE A 159 14.56 -8.72 2.48
N PHE A 160 14.16 -7.46 2.27
CA PHE A 160 13.67 -6.61 3.36
C PHE A 160 12.33 -7.11 3.94
N ARG A 161 11.49 -7.77 3.14
CA ARG A 161 10.30 -8.46 3.68
C ARG A 161 10.67 -9.66 4.55
N ALA A 162 11.61 -10.51 4.11
CA ALA A 162 12.08 -11.64 4.91
C ALA A 162 12.74 -11.15 6.22
N LEU A 163 13.52 -10.07 6.15
CA LEU A 163 14.15 -9.45 7.31
C LEU A 163 13.13 -8.93 8.33
N LEU A 164 12.09 -8.23 7.87
CA LEU A 164 11.01 -7.75 8.74
C LEU A 164 10.25 -8.91 9.38
N GLN A 165 10.00 -9.99 8.65
CA GLN A 165 9.33 -11.19 9.19
C GLN A 165 10.15 -11.86 10.29
N GLU A 166 11.48 -11.89 10.15
CA GLU A 166 12.38 -12.51 11.13
C GLU A 166 12.54 -11.67 12.41
N ARG A 167 12.73 -10.35 12.29
CA ARG A 167 13.00 -9.47 13.45
C ARG A 167 11.77 -8.80 14.05
N HIS A 168 10.81 -8.43 13.21
CA HIS A 168 9.71 -7.51 13.54
C HIS A 168 8.36 -8.08 13.09
N ARG A 169 8.12 -9.37 13.35
CA ARG A 169 6.93 -10.11 12.88
C ARG A 169 5.59 -9.42 13.16
N LEU A 170 5.48 -8.68 14.28
CA LEU A 170 4.27 -7.96 14.65
C LEU A 170 4.01 -6.71 13.78
N LEU A 171 5.04 -6.18 13.12
CA LEU A 171 4.98 -4.98 12.28
C LEU A 171 4.79 -5.30 10.79
N GLU A 172 4.73 -6.57 10.39
CA GLU A 172 4.60 -6.97 8.99
C GLU A 172 3.37 -6.34 8.32
N GLN A 173 2.27 -6.20 9.06
CA GLN A 173 1.04 -5.56 8.56
C GLN A 173 1.08 -4.03 8.64
N GLU A 174 1.99 -3.47 9.44
CA GLU A 174 2.12 -2.02 9.63
C GLU A 174 3.09 -1.37 8.63
N ILE A 175 3.98 -2.15 8.02
CA ILE A 175 5.04 -1.69 7.12
C ILE A 175 4.87 -2.30 5.73
N ALA A 176 4.52 -1.48 4.73
CA ALA A 176 4.50 -1.92 3.34
C ALA A 176 5.87 -1.77 2.69
N VAL A 177 6.42 -2.85 2.14
CA VAL A 177 7.66 -2.82 1.34
C VAL A 177 7.33 -2.88 -0.15
N LEU A 178 7.71 -1.83 -0.89
CA LEU A 178 7.41 -1.66 -2.31
C LEU A 178 8.68 -1.45 -3.12
N HIS A 179 8.80 -2.15 -4.24
CA HIS A 179 9.82 -1.85 -5.23
C HIS A 179 9.32 -0.73 -6.16
N VAL A 180 10.18 0.22 -6.50
CA VAL A 180 9.79 1.41 -7.28
C VAL A 180 10.25 1.40 -8.75
N GLY A 181 10.95 0.33 -9.17
CA GLY A 181 11.43 0.20 -10.55
C GLY A 181 12.67 1.07 -10.83
N GLY A 182 13.45 1.37 -9.79
CA GLY A 182 14.73 2.06 -9.87
C GLY A 182 14.75 3.46 -9.24
N LYS A 183 15.97 3.90 -8.94
CA LYS A 183 16.28 5.11 -8.17
C LYS A 183 15.71 6.45 -8.66
N ARG A 184 15.37 6.60 -9.94
CA ARG A 184 14.81 7.86 -10.48
C ARG A 184 13.36 8.11 -10.04
N GLU A 185 12.63 7.06 -9.70
CA GLU A 185 11.23 7.16 -9.32
C GLU A 185 11.07 7.31 -7.79
N LEU A 186 12.11 7.01 -6.99
CA LEU A 186 12.09 7.11 -5.53
C LEU A 186 11.51 8.45 -5.03
N PRO A 187 11.94 9.65 -5.51
CA PRO A 187 11.40 10.91 -5.02
C PRO A 187 9.91 11.09 -5.32
N LYS A 188 9.43 10.58 -6.47
CA LYS A 188 8.03 10.69 -6.85
C LYS A 188 7.14 9.81 -5.98
N TRP A 189 7.57 8.57 -5.74
CA TRP A 189 6.88 7.65 -4.82
C TRP A 189 6.89 8.19 -3.39
N HIS A 190 8.03 8.74 -2.95
CA HIS A 190 8.15 9.37 -1.65
C HIS A 190 7.15 10.52 -1.48
N SER A 191 7.09 11.44 -2.45
CA SER A 191 6.14 12.54 -2.46
C SER A 191 4.69 12.05 -2.45
N LEU A 192 4.36 11.04 -3.28
CA LEU A 192 3.02 10.48 -3.36
C LEU A 192 2.56 9.96 -1.99
N PHE A 193 3.30 9.04 -1.37
CA PHE A 193 2.88 8.45 -0.10
C PHE A 193 2.90 9.48 1.04
N SER A 194 3.89 10.37 1.08
CA SER A 194 3.96 11.45 2.08
C SER A 194 2.75 12.38 1.99
N SER A 195 2.24 12.66 0.78
CA SER A 195 1.05 13.48 0.59
C SER A 195 -0.24 12.87 1.17
N PHE A 196 -0.25 11.55 1.39
CA PHE A 196 -1.29 10.81 2.11
C PHE A 196 -1.00 10.66 3.61
N GLY A 197 0.03 11.32 4.15
CA GLY A 197 0.36 11.29 5.58
C GLY A 197 1.07 10.03 6.05
N LEU A 198 1.63 9.24 5.12
CA LEU A 198 2.44 8.08 5.46
C LEU A 198 3.83 8.49 5.91
N ARG A 199 4.40 7.73 6.85
CA ARG A 199 5.85 7.75 7.08
C ARG A 199 6.50 6.94 5.98
N VAL A 200 7.34 7.57 5.17
CA VAL A 200 7.98 6.94 4.03
C VAL A 200 9.48 6.85 4.30
N TYR A 201 10.02 5.67 4.06
CA TYR A 201 11.44 5.39 4.10
C TYR A 201 11.88 4.89 2.73
N ALA A 202 13.14 5.10 2.37
CA ALA A 202 13.74 4.48 1.20
C ALA A 202 15.02 3.75 1.59
N ILE A 203 15.29 2.64 0.91
CA ILE A 203 16.56 1.94 0.97
C ILE A 203 17.09 1.80 -0.45
N SER A 204 18.29 2.32 -0.69
CA SER A 204 18.92 2.37 -2.00
C SER A 204 20.36 1.88 -1.97
N ASP A 205 20.87 1.49 -3.13
CA ASP A 205 22.27 1.13 -3.33
C ASP A 205 23.17 2.38 -3.19
N PHE A 206 24.47 2.16 -2.96
CA PHE A 206 25.45 3.24 -2.77
C PHE A 206 25.43 4.27 -3.91
N ASP A 207 25.21 3.82 -5.15
CA ASP A 207 25.28 4.67 -6.33
C ASP A 207 24.14 5.70 -6.42
N TYR A 208 23.14 5.62 -5.54
CA TYR A 208 22.08 6.63 -5.43
C TYR A 208 22.59 7.93 -4.81
N ILE A 209 23.61 7.87 -3.94
CA ILE A 209 24.16 9.05 -3.26
C ILE A 209 24.63 10.11 -4.26
N VAL A 210 25.15 9.67 -5.41
CA VAL A 210 25.62 10.52 -6.50
C VAL A 210 24.48 11.43 -6.97
N ASN A 211 23.31 10.85 -7.22
CA ASN A 211 22.14 11.61 -7.68
C ASN A 211 21.58 12.54 -6.60
N LEU A 212 21.70 12.16 -5.33
CA LEU A 212 21.15 12.93 -4.22
C LEU A 212 21.99 14.15 -3.86
N ARG A 213 23.33 14.01 -3.83
CA ARG A 213 24.22 15.00 -3.19
C ARG A 213 25.38 15.46 -4.06
N TYR A 214 25.65 14.79 -5.18
CA TYR A 214 26.77 15.10 -6.08
C TYR A 214 26.28 15.37 -7.51
N PRO A 215 25.55 16.48 -7.75
CA PRO A 215 24.98 16.78 -9.06
C PRO A 215 26.03 16.97 -10.16
N ALA A 216 27.27 17.34 -9.79
CA ALA A 216 28.39 17.45 -10.72
C ALA A 216 28.86 16.08 -11.25
N ASP A 217 28.63 15.02 -10.49
CA ASP A 217 29.00 13.63 -10.82
C ASP A 217 27.80 12.83 -11.37
N ASN A 218 26.70 13.50 -11.69
CA ASN A 218 25.53 12.86 -12.28
C ASN A 218 25.92 12.10 -13.56
N GLY A 219 25.68 10.79 -13.56
CA GLY A 219 26.02 9.89 -14.66
C GLY A 219 27.27 9.04 -14.42
N VAL A 220 28.00 9.28 -13.32
CA VAL A 220 29.03 8.34 -12.86
C VAL A 220 28.37 7.01 -12.50
N LEU A 221 28.89 5.92 -13.07
CA LEU A 221 28.42 4.57 -12.80
C LEU A 221 29.32 3.94 -11.74
N LEU A 222 28.78 3.76 -10.53
CA LEU A 222 29.45 3.06 -9.43
C LEU A 222 28.94 1.62 -9.37
N ARG A 223 29.47 0.75 -10.23
CA ARG A 223 29.02 -0.65 -10.36
C ARG A 223 30.00 -1.65 -9.76
N THR A 224 31.26 -1.26 -9.56
CA THR A 224 32.29 -2.15 -9.00
C THR A 224 32.85 -1.60 -7.70
N ALA A 225 33.39 -2.50 -6.87
CA ALA A 225 33.99 -2.14 -5.59
C ALA A 225 35.15 -1.14 -5.76
N GLU A 226 35.93 -1.25 -6.83
CA GLU A 226 37.04 -0.33 -7.12
C GLU A 226 36.52 1.07 -7.45
N GLN A 227 35.43 1.18 -8.21
CA GLN A 227 34.81 2.46 -8.54
C GLN A 227 34.25 3.14 -7.28
N ILE A 228 33.58 2.36 -6.41
CA ILE A 228 33.06 2.84 -5.13
C ILE A 228 34.22 3.30 -4.24
N ALA A 229 35.30 2.52 -4.14
CA ALA A 229 36.48 2.88 -3.35
C ALA A 229 37.15 4.17 -3.86
N ALA A 230 37.30 4.31 -5.18
CA ALA A 230 37.85 5.51 -5.79
C ALA A 230 36.96 6.74 -5.53
N PHE A 231 35.63 6.59 -5.65
CA PHE A 231 34.68 7.66 -5.37
C PHE A 231 34.74 8.12 -3.90
N LYS A 232 34.81 7.17 -2.97
CA LYS A 232 34.94 7.47 -1.53
C LYS A 232 36.25 8.18 -1.19
N GLN A 233 37.33 7.89 -1.91
CA GLN A 233 38.61 8.58 -1.74
C GLN A 233 38.57 10.01 -2.28
N SER A 234 37.83 10.28 -3.37
CA SER A 234 37.71 11.64 -3.91
C SER A 234 36.68 12.51 -3.19
N HIS A 235 35.72 11.91 -2.49
CA HIS A 235 34.60 12.62 -1.82
C HIS A 235 34.51 12.28 -0.34
N LEU A 236 35.41 12.80 0.49
CA LEU A 236 35.50 12.46 1.93
C LEU A 236 34.26 12.80 2.77
N ASP A 237 33.32 13.58 2.24
CA ASP A 237 32.07 13.98 2.89
C ASP A 237 30.92 12.98 2.69
N TRP A 238 31.14 11.90 1.92
CA TRP A 238 30.10 10.92 1.55
C TRP A 238 29.38 10.31 2.77
N GLU A 239 30.10 10.02 3.87
CA GLU A 239 29.49 9.45 5.08
C GLU A 239 28.49 10.41 5.73
N GLY A 240 28.86 11.69 5.85
CA GLY A 240 27.99 12.72 6.42
C GLY A 240 26.72 12.93 5.60
N HIS A 241 26.81 12.79 4.28
CA HIS A 241 25.64 12.83 3.39
C HIS A 241 24.69 11.64 3.59
N ILE A 242 25.22 10.43 3.82
CA ILE A 242 24.40 9.26 4.14
C ILE A 242 23.72 9.45 5.49
N ASP A 243 24.46 9.88 6.51
CA ASP A 243 23.92 10.09 7.86
C ASP A 243 22.82 11.17 7.87
N ALA A 244 23.03 12.26 7.14
CA ALA A 244 22.01 13.31 6.98
C ALA A 244 20.77 12.78 6.25
N SER A 245 20.95 11.94 5.23
CA SER A 245 19.83 11.38 4.47
C SER A 245 19.05 10.34 5.30
N ALA A 246 19.72 9.59 6.17
CA ALA A 246 19.08 8.65 7.08
C ALA A 246 18.14 9.36 8.08
N ALA A 247 18.49 10.57 8.52
CA ALA A 247 17.61 11.39 9.36
C ALA A 247 16.29 11.79 8.68
N ASP A 248 16.30 11.91 7.34
CA ASP A 248 15.13 12.16 6.50
C ASP A 248 14.40 10.86 6.07
N GLY A 249 14.82 9.69 6.60
CA GLY A 249 14.25 8.38 6.25
C GLY A 249 14.80 7.78 4.95
N MET A 250 15.86 8.35 4.37
CA MET A 250 16.53 7.84 3.16
C MET A 250 17.81 7.10 3.54
N PHE A 251 17.77 5.77 3.52
CA PHE A 251 18.92 4.92 3.84
C PHE A 251 19.67 4.51 2.57
N VAL A 252 20.99 4.75 2.55
CA VAL A 252 21.87 4.38 1.45
C VAL A 252 22.86 3.33 1.96
N LEU A 253 22.92 2.18 1.31
CA LEU A 253 23.86 1.11 1.66
C LEU A 253 25.30 1.58 1.43
N ARG A 254 26.14 1.52 2.47
CA ARG A 254 27.53 1.99 2.41
C ARG A 254 28.43 1.13 1.54
N GLU A 255 28.23 -0.18 1.48
CA GLU A 255 29.15 -1.12 0.81
C GLU A 255 28.73 -1.52 -0.61
N GLY A 256 27.86 -0.75 -1.26
CA GLY A 256 27.46 -0.98 -2.66
C GLY A 256 25.99 -1.35 -2.78
N ASP A 257 25.72 -2.50 -3.40
CA ASP A 257 24.36 -3.05 -3.54
C ASP A 257 24.06 -4.14 -2.53
N LEU A 258 22.79 -4.53 -2.43
CA LEU A 258 22.36 -5.60 -1.52
C LEU A 258 23.14 -6.90 -1.77
N GLU A 259 23.38 -7.27 -3.02
CA GLU A 259 24.06 -8.53 -3.33
C GLU A 259 25.50 -8.56 -2.81
N THR A 260 26.18 -7.42 -2.81
CA THR A 260 27.48 -7.25 -2.14
C THR A 260 27.38 -7.43 -0.63
N TYR A 261 26.27 -7.03 0.01
CA TYR A 261 26.06 -7.27 1.45
C TYR A 261 25.93 -8.75 1.78
N LEU A 262 25.27 -9.51 0.91
CA LEU A 262 24.96 -10.92 1.12
C LEU A 262 26.04 -11.88 0.58
N ASP A 263 27.03 -11.36 -0.14
CA ASP A 263 28.06 -12.13 -0.86
C ASP A 263 27.46 -13.13 -1.87
N ILE A 264 26.45 -12.68 -2.61
CA ILE A 264 25.73 -13.48 -3.61
C ILE A 264 25.75 -12.83 -5.00
N ARG A 265 25.34 -13.58 -6.01
CA ARG A 265 25.16 -13.03 -7.37
C ARG A 265 23.78 -12.39 -7.51
N LYS A 266 23.71 -11.35 -8.34
CA LYS A 266 22.49 -10.61 -8.71
C LYS A 266 21.48 -11.50 -9.45
N ASP A 267 20.66 -12.18 -8.66
CA ASP A 267 19.51 -12.98 -9.09
C ASP A 267 18.57 -13.22 -7.90
N LEU A 268 17.26 -13.19 -8.16
CA LEU A 268 16.25 -13.40 -7.13
C LEU A 268 16.35 -14.78 -6.47
N SER A 269 16.77 -15.82 -7.20
CA SER A 269 16.88 -17.19 -6.67
C SER A 269 17.96 -17.29 -5.59
N HIS A 270 19.09 -16.61 -5.77
CA HIS A 270 20.15 -16.60 -4.75
C HIS A 270 19.73 -15.81 -3.50
N VAL A 271 18.97 -14.72 -3.67
CA VAL A 271 18.42 -13.97 -2.52
C VAL A 271 17.43 -14.85 -1.74
N ILE A 272 16.58 -15.61 -2.43
CA ILE A 272 15.65 -16.55 -1.80
C ILE A 272 16.42 -17.62 -1.01
N GLU A 273 17.44 -18.23 -1.63
CA GLU A 273 18.27 -19.25 -0.99
C GLU A 273 18.99 -18.69 0.26
N PHE A 274 19.53 -17.48 0.16
CA PHE A 274 20.14 -16.79 1.29
C PHE A 274 19.12 -16.54 2.41
N CYS A 275 17.92 -16.05 2.07
CA CYS A 275 16.88 -15.79 3.07
C CYS A 275 16.43 -17.06 3.80
N GLN A 276 16.42 -18.21 3.12
CA GLN A 276 16.02 -19.49 3.70
C GLN A 276 17.10 -20.10 4.61
N ASN A 277 18.38 -19.98 4.23
CA ASN A 277 19.46 -20.75 4.87
C ASN A 277 20.45 -19.89 5.66
N GLY A 278 20.64 -18.63 5.27
CA GLY A 278 21.71 -17.75 5.77
C GLY A 278 21.24 -16.55 6.58
N LEU A 279 19.97 -16.14 6.48
CA LEU A 279 19.47 -14.90 7.09
C LEU A 279 19.70 -14.83 8.60
N GLN A 280 19.36 -15.89 9.34
CA GLN A 280 19.54 -15.92 10.80
C GLN A 280 21.00 -15.79 11.21
N LEU A 281 21.90 -16.50 10.52
CA LEU A 281 23.33 -16.42 10.78
C LEU A 281 23.88 -15.04 10.47
N PHE A 282 23.47 -14.45 9.34
CA PHE A 282 23.83 -13.09 8.97
C PHE A 282 23.40 -12.08 10.03
N LEU A 283 22.17 -12.18 10.55
CA LEU A 283 21.65 -11.28 11.58
C LEU A 283 22.28 -11.47 12.96
N ALA A 284 22.82 -12.66 13.24
CA ALA A 284 23.55 -12.94 14.47
C ALA A 284 25.02 -12.49 14.42
N ASP A 285 25.56 -12.16 13.24
CA ASP A 285 26.95 -11.74 13.09
C ASP A 285 27.15 -10.27 13.51
N ASP A 286 27.62 -10.07 14.74
CA ASP A 286 27.98 -8.75 15.28
C ASP A 286 29.33 -8.22 14.77
N ASN A 287 30.18 -9.08 14.20
CA ASN A 287 31.48 -8.65 13.68
C ASN A 287 31.36 -8.03 12.28
N SER A 288 30.39 -8.49 11.50
CA SER A 288 30.10 -7.95 10.17
C SER A 288 29.54 -6.51 10.23
N SER A 289 30.24 -5.57 9.60
CA SER A 289 29.76 -4.19 9.37
C SER A 289 28.43 -4.20 8.60
N LYS A 290 28.36 -5.02 7.55
CA LYS A 290 27.19 -5.21 6.69
C LYS A 290 25.94 -5.63 7.48
N SER A 291 26.10 -6.62 8.36
CA SER A 291 25.01 -7.09 9.22
C SER A 291 24.55 -6.01 10.21
N ARG A 292 25.49 -5.34 10.87
CA ARG A 292 25.18 -4.28 11.83
C ARG A 292 24.44 -3.12 11.17
N GLU A 293 24.84 -2.72 9.97
CA GLU A 293 24.18 -1.65 9.22
C GLU A 293 22.75 -2.03 8.83
N ILE A 294 22.53 -3.20 8.23
CA ILE A 294 21.19 -3.66 7.85
C ILE A 294 20.26 -3.78 9.06
N ARG A 295 20.77 -4.28 10.19
CA ARG A 295 20.01 -4.32 11.46
C ARG A 295 19.66 -2.93 11.96
N SER A 296 20.63 -2.00 11.96
CA SER A 296 20.39 -0.62 12.37
C SER A 296 19.34 0.07 11.51
N ILE A 297 19.37 -0.13 10.18
CA ILE A 297 18.39 0.45 9.26
C ILE A 297 16.99 -0.09 9.58
N ILE A 298 16.85 -1.41 9.71
CA ILE A 298 15.52 -2.00 9.90
C ILE A 298 14.95 -1.70 11.29
N ASP A 299 15.79 -1.64 12.32
CA ASP A 299 15.38 -1.29 13.67
C ASP A 299 14.94 0.19 13.72
N ALA A 300 15.63 1.11 13.02
CA ALA A 300 15.22 2.51 12.89
C ALA A 300 13.90 2.69 12.13
N ILE A 301 13.62 1.85 11.13
CA ILE A 301 12.33 1.84 10.43
C ILE A 301 11.22 1.26 11.32
N ALA A 302 11.55 0.30 12.19
CA ALA A 302 10.59 -0.37 13.06
C ALA A 302 10.08 0.53 14.21
N GLU A 303 10.92 1.44 14.74
CA GLU A 303 10.57 2.46 15.76
C GLU A 303 9.49 3.45 15.30
#